data_AF-A0A7J2KEX7-F1
#
_entry.id   AF-A0A7J2KEX7-F1
#
_cell.length_a   1.000
_cell.length_b   1.000
_cell.length_c   1.000
_cell.angle_alpha   90.00
_cell.angle_beta   90.00
_cell.angle_gamma   90.00
#
_symmetry.space_group_name_H-M   'P 1'
#
loop_
_entity.id
_entity.type
_entity.pdbx_description
1 polymer ?
#
loop_
_entity_poly.entity_id
_entity_poly.type
_entity_poly.pdbx_seq_one_letter_code
_entity_poly.pdbx_strand_id
1 'polypeptide(L)' 'MSSEKLVYVKVFTVDHEVLVAACDKEVLGRIFREGNVILHVSEEFYKGVLVTLDEALDRIKEA' A
#
# COMPACT_ATOMS: atom_id res chain seq x y z
N MET A 1 19.37 16.07 -2.57
CA MET A 1 18.50 15.64 -1.45
C MET A 1 17.50 14.69 -2.05
N SER A 2 17.55 13.39 -1.68
CA SER A 2 16.59 12.42 -2.18
C SER A 2 15.21 12.78 -1.65
N SER A 3 14.22 12.96 -2.51
CA SER A 3 12.84 13.16 -2.08
C SER A 3 12.40 11.94 -1.29
N GLU A 4 11.94 12.14 -0.06
CA GLU A 4 11.46 11.07 0.80
C GLU A 4 10.21 10.44 0.17
N LYS A 5 10.27 9.13 -0.11
CA LYS A 5 9.16 8.38 -0.71
C LYS A 5 8.19 7.98 0.38
N LEU A 6 6.92 8.33 0.21
CA LEU A 6 5.85 8.03 1.15
C LEU A 6 4.96 6.90 0.62
N VAL A 7 4.64 5.95 1.49
CA VAL A 7 3.89 4.73 1.19
C VAL A 7 2.79 4.55 2.23
N TYR A 8 1.58 4.22 1.80
CA TYR A 8 0.52 3.77 2.69
C TYR A 8 0.74 2.30 3.04
N VAL A 9 0.71 1.96 4.33
CA VAL A 9 0.77 0.57 4.82
C VAL A 9 -0.50 0.26 5.60
N LYS A 10 -1.22 -0.78 5.18
CA LYS A 10 -2.39 -1.32 5.87
C LYS A 10 -2.19 -2.80 6.18
N VAL A 11 -2.32 -3.16 7.46
CA VAL A 11 -2.22 -4.55 7.91
C VAL A 11 -3.63 -5.08 8.12
N PHE A 12 -3.89 -6.24 7.54
CA PHE A 12 -5.11 -7.00 7.75
C PHE A 12 -4.75 -8.28 8.49
N THR A 13 -5.56 -8.64 9.48
CA THR A 13 -5.57 -9.98 10.06
C THR A 13 -6.81 -10.67 9.52
N VAL A 14 -6.63 -11.72 8.72
CA VAL A 14 -7.71 -12.48 8.11
C VAL A 14 -7.53 -13.92 8.52
N ASP A 15 -8.45 -14.45 9.31
CA ASP A 15 -8.36 -15.76 9.95
C ASP A 15 -7.03 -15.94 10.73
N HIS A 16 -6.15 -16.81 10.25
CA HIS A 16 -4.83 -17.10 10.83
C HIS A 16 -3.68 -16.47 10.03
N GLU A 17 -3.98 -15.61 9.07
CA GLU A 17 -3.03 -15.01 8.14
C GLU A 17 -2.92 -13.50 8.36
N VAL A 18 -1.74 -12.95 8.06
CA VAL A 18 -1.48 -11.51 8.05
C VAL A 18 -1.20 -11.05 6.63
N LEU A 19 -1.96 -10.07 6.16
CA LEU A 19 -1.73 -9.41 4.87
C LEU A 19 -1.26 -7.97 5.11
N VAL A 20 -0.08 -7.64 4.61
CA VAL A 20 0.45 -6.27 4.62
C VAL A 20 0.30 -5.67 3.23
N ALA A 21 -0.66 -4.76 3.05
CA ALA A 21 -0.82 -3.99 1.83
C ALA A 21 0.06 -2.73 1.89
N ALA A 22 0.93 -2.55 0.89
CA ALA A 22 1.76 -1.35 0.70
C ALA A 22 1.40 -0.67 -0.63
N CYS A 23 1.19 0.64 -0.61
CA CYS A 23 0.75 1.41 -1.78
C CYS A 23 1.44 2.78 -1.84
N ASP A 24 2.06 3.10 -2.97
CA ASP A 24 2.63 4.43 -3.22
C ASP A 24 1.56 5.52 -3.05
N LYS A 25 1.91 6.60 -2.37
CA LYS A 25 0.96 7.68 -2.03
C LYS A 25 0.30 8.27 -3.26
N GLU A 26 1.04 8.44 -4.34
CA GLU A 26 0.63 9.09 -5.58
C GLU A 26 -0.32 8.24 -6.45
N VAL A 27 -0.47 6.95 -6.15
CA VAL A 27 -1.39 6.07 -6.90
C VAL A 27 -2.70 5.74 -6.19
N LEU A 28 -2.82 6.10 -4.91
CA LEU A 28 -4.04 5.87 -4.15
C LEU A 28 -5.25 6.57 -4.80
N GLY A 29 -6.36 5.84 -4.93
CA GLY A 29 -7.60 6.31 -5.55
C GLY A 29 -7.58 6.28 -7.09
N ARG A 30 -6.46 5.95 -7.73
CA ARG A 30 -6.39 5.86 -9.20
C ARG A 30 -7.02 4.57 -9.71
N ILE A 31 -7.46 4.64 -10.96
CA ILE A 31 -7.93 3.50 -11.73
C ILE A 31 -6.99 3.32 -12.91
N PHE A 32 -6.37 2.14 -13.01
CA PHE A 32 -5.53 1.75 -14.15
C PHE A 32 -6.33 0.82 -15.07
N ARG A 33 -6.13 0.97 -16.38
CA ARG A 33 -6.86 0.21 -17.40
C ARG A 33 -5.88 -0.32 -18.42
N GLU A 34 -5.89 -1.62 -18.66
CA GLU A 34 -5.08 -2.29 -19.67
C GLU A 34 -5.91 -3.36 -20.37
N GLY A 35 -6.26 -3.11 -21.64
CA GLY A 35 -7.22 -3.92 -22.39
C GLY A 35 -8.54 -4.04 -21.64
N ASN A 36 -8.90 -5.27 -21.25
CA ASN A 36 -10.11 -5.60 -20.50
C ASN A 36 -9.91 -5.63 -18.98
N VAL A 37 -8.70 -5.35 -18.48
CA VAL A 37 -8.38 -5.37 -17.06
C VAL A 37 -8.50 -3.96 -16.48
N ILE A 38 -9.18 -3.85 -15.33
CA ILE A 38 -9.35 -2.60 -14.59
C ILE A 38 -8.88 -2.83 -13.16
N LEU A 39 -7.84 -2.09 -12.73
CA LEU A 39 -7.35 -2.09 -11.36
C LEU A 39 -7.79 -0.80 -10.66
N HIS A 40 -8.61 -0.94 -9.62
CA HIS A 40 -8.96 0.15 -8.72
C HIS A 40 -8.02 0.12 -7.52
N VAL A 41 -7.17 1.13 -7.38
CA VAL A 41 -6.37 1.31 -6.17
C VAL A 41 -7.25 1.97 -5.10
N SER A 42 -8.24 1.22 -4.59
CA SER A 42 -9.27 1.77 -3.71
C SER A 42 -8.70 2.20 -2.37
N GLU A 43 -9.21 3.32 -1.83
CA GLU A 43 -8.83 3.75 -0.48
C GLU A 43 -9.21 2.71 0.58
N GLU A 44 -10.37 2.06 0.41
CA GLU A 44 -10.85 1.04 1.35
C GLU A 44 -9.85 -0.12 1.52
N PHE A 45 -9.22 -0.56 0.44
CA PHE A 45 -8.24 -1.65 0.50
C PHE A 45 -6.82 -1.16 0.83
N TYR A 46 -6.36 -0.06 0.21
CA TYR A 46 -4.95 0.33 0.30
C TYR A 46 -4.62 1.43 1.31
N LYS A 47 -5.61 2.23 1.75
CA LYS A 47 -5.35 3.38 2.64
C LYS A 47 -5.19 2.90 4.09
N GLY A 48 -3.95 2.90 4.56
CA GLY A 48 -3.59 2.68 5.95
C GLY A 48 -2.79 3.86 6.53
N VAL A 49 -1.72 3.56 7.27
CA VAL A 49 -0.81 4.58 7.82
C VAL A 49 0.15 5.04 6.73
N LEU A 50 0.29 6.35 6.54
CA LEU A 50 1.27 6.91 5.61
C LEU A 50 2.63 7.01 6.31
N VAL A 51 3.63 6.31 5.77
CA VAL A 51 4.97 6.17 6.34
C VAL A 51 6.03 6.40 5.27
N THR A 52 7.29 6.47 5.67
CA THR A 52 8.41 6.47 4.71
C THR A 52 8.59 5.08 4.11
N LEU A 53 9.26 4.99 2.96
CA LEU A 53 9.57 3.70 2.35
C LEU A 53 10.40 2.79 3.29
N ASP A 54 11.38 3.35 4.01
CA ASP A 54 12.21 2.58 4.93
C ASP A 54 11.37 2.02 6.09
N GLU A 55 10.49 2.83 6.68
CA GLU A 55 9.58 2.37 7.74
C GLU A 55 8.59 1.31 7.22
N ALA A 56 8.10 1.45 5.98
CA ALA A 56 7.24 0.44 5.36
C ALA A 56 7.96 -0.91 5.23
N LEU A 57 9.22 -0.91 4.81
CA LEU A 57 10.04 -2.12 4.68
C LEU A 57 10.30 -2.78 6.03
N ASP A 58 10.52 -2.01 7.08
CA ASP A 58 10.72 -2.56 8.42
C ASP A 58 9.44 -3.21 8.95
N ARG A 59 8.28 -2.57 8.77
CA ARG A 59 6.98 -3.16 9.12
C ARG A 59 6.69 -4.47 8.38
N ILE A 60 7.10 -4.58 7.11
CA ILE A 60 6.91 -5.81 6.31
C ILE A 60 7.79 -6.95 6.83
N LYS A 61 9.00 -6.67 7.32
CA LYS A 61 9.90 -7.70 7.88
C LYS A 61 9.43 -8.25 9.23
N GLU A 62 8.71 -7.42 9.99
CA GLU A 62 8.23 -7.76 11.34
C GLU A 62 6.89 -8.49 11.36
N ALA A 63 6.16 -8.50 10.23
CA ALA A 63 4.89 -9.20 10.05
C ALA A 63 5.09 -10.70 9.78
#